data_AF-A0A222GD35-F1
#
_entry.id   AF-A0A222GD35-F1
#
_cell.length_a   1.000
_cell.length_b   1.000
_cell.length_c   1.000
_cell.angle_alpha   90.00
_cell.angle_beta   90.00
_cell.angle_gamma   90.00
#
_symmetry.space_group_name_H-M   'P 1'
#
loop_
_entity.id
_entity.type
_entity.pdbx_description
1 polymer ?
#
loop_
_entity_poly.entity_id
_entity_poly.type
_entity_poly.pdbx_seq_one_letter_code
_entity_poly.pdbx_strand_id
1 'polypeptide(L)'
;MSTAKITLTVKAVEIVLQEMIANGERISQYAVEKKAGLSNGALNYKVEEYIELKDRIIKLKMPISDQVPNTSDDIAKRKSKEKKEQNLKDKYRSERDELKEENIYLEAENKELLFQLFKLQQYIEFLQVDGVADMKVLNFSLKSKPV
;
A
#
# COMPACT_ATOMS: atom_id res chain seq x y z
N MET A 1 2.01 32.29 22.13
CA MET A 1 0.72 32.76 22.68
C MET A 1 0.95 33.14 24.14
N SER A 2 0.28 34.18 24.66
CA SER A 2 0.34 34.49 26.10
C SER A 2 -0.37 33.38 26.88
N THR A 3 0.26 32.84 27.92
CA THR A 3 -0.25 31.74 28.76
C THR A 3 -1.65 32.02 29.30
N ALA A 4 -1.94 33.29 29.63
CA ALA A 4 -3.26 33.74 30.07
C ALA A 4 -4.36 33.47 29.01
N LYS A 5 -4.05 33.65 27.72
CA LYS A 5 -5.03 33.40 26.64
C LYS A 5 -5.35 31.91 26.50
N ILE A 6 -4.33 31.06 26.60
CA ILE A 6 -4.49 29.60 26.55
C ILE A 6 -5.37 29.11 27.72
N THR A 7 -5.12 29.61 28.94
CA THR A 7 -5.93 29.22 30.11
C THR A 7 -7.39 29.64 30.00
N LEU A 8 -7.68 30.80 29.39
CA LEU A 8 -9.05 31.25 29.17
C LEU A 8 -9.77 30.38 28.14
N THR A 9 -9.11 30.03 27.05
CA THR A 9 -9.67 29.13 26.03
C THR A 9 -9.91 27.72 26.56
N VAL A 10 -9.00 27.20 27.40
CA VAL A 10 -9.15 25.89 28.05
C VAL A 10 -10.39 25.88 28.95
N LYS A 11 -10.55 26.89 29.81
CA LYS A 11 -11.72 27.02 30.69
C LYS A 11 -13.04 27.12 29.91
N ALA A 12 -13.06 27.92 28.84
CA ALA A 12 -14.25 28.05 27.99
C ALA A 12 -14.64 26.71 27.36
N VAL A 13 -13.67 25.94 26.87
CA VAL A 13 -13.87 24.61 26.30
C VAL A 13 -14.35 23.61 27.36
N GLU A 14 -13.80 23.65 28.57
CA GLU A 14 -14.20 22.76 29.66
C GLU A 14 -15.64 23.00 30.13
N ILE A 15 -16.07 24.26 30.24
CA ILE A 15 -17.46 24.62 30.57
C ILE A 15 -18.42 24.07 29.51
N VAL A 16 -18.13 24.33 28.24
CA VAL A 16 -18.95 23.85 27.12
C VAL A 16 -18.99 22.32 27.07
N LEU A 17 -17.88 21.66 27.36
CA LEU A 17 -17.81 20.20 27.39
C LEU A 17 -18.70 19.63 28.50
N GLN A 18 -18.70 20.24 29.69
CA GLN A 18 -19.59 19.85 30.80
C GLN A 18 -21.07 20.08 30.47
N GLU A 19 -21.40 21.20 29.84
CA GLU A 19 -22.77 21.49 29.39
C GLU A 19 -23.26 20.48 28.33
N MET A 20 -22.41 20.15 27.36
CA MET A 20 -22.74 19.16 26.33
C MET A 20 -22.95 17.77 26.93
N ILE A 21 -22.15 17.38 27.94
CA ILE A 21 -22.34 16.13 28.68
C ILE A 21 -23.67 16.16 29.45
N ALA A 22 -23.97 17.24 30.17
CA ALA A 22 -25.21 17.38 30.94
C ALA A 22 -26.46 17.32 30.06
N ASN A 23 -26.39 17.87 28.85
CA ASN A 23 -27.48 17.87 27.87
C ASN A 23 -27.54 16.57 27.04
N GLY A 24 -26.62 15.63 27.23
CA GLY A 24 -26.56 14.38 26.45
C GLY A 24 -26.27 14.59 24.96
N GLU A 25 -25.62 15.69 24.59
CA GLU A 25 -25.33 16.01 23.21
C GLU A 25 -24.13 15.23 22.65
N ARG A 26 -24.09 15.07 21.33
CA ARG A 26 -22.97 14.40 20.67
C ARG A 26 -21.68 15.23 20.76
N ILE A 27 -20.72 14.72 21.50
CA ILE A 27 -19.41 15.35 21.70
C ILE A 27 -18.55 15.18 20.43
N SER A 28 -18.11 16.30 19.86
CA SER A 28 -17.11 16.32 18.78
C SER A 28 -16.26 17.58 18.92
N GLN A 29 -14.99 17.51 18.50
CA GLN A 29 -14.07 18.66 18.58
C GLN A 29 -14.67 19.90 17.90
N TYR A 30 -15.24 19.73 16.71
CA TYR A 30 -15.89 20.82 15.97
C TYR A 30 -17.07 21.43 16.73
N ALA A 31 -17.94 20.60 17.32
CA ALA A 31 -19.10 21.10 18.07
C ALA A 31 -18.68 21.87 19.33
N VAL A 32 -17.66 21.37 20.02
CA VAL A 32 -17.08 22.01 21.21
C VAL A 32 -16.42 23.34 20.85
N GLU A 33 -15.61 23.39 19.78
CA GLU A 33 -14.99 24.64 19.29
C GLU A 33 -16.03 25.68 18.91
N LYS A 34 -17.08 25.28 18.18
CA LYS A 34 -18.17 26.19 17.76
C LYS A 34 -18.95 26.76 18.95
N LYS A 35 -19.28 25.93 19.95
CA LYS A 35 -20.00 26.39 21.15
C LYS A 35 -19.14 27.23 22.09
N ALA A 36 -17.84 26.96 22.14
CA ALA A 36 -16.88 27.77 22.89
C ALA A 36 -16.51 29.10 22.20
N GLY A 37 -17.09 29.40 21.02
CA GLY A 37 -16.79 30.61 20.27
C GLY A 37 -15.38 30.64 19.66
N LEU A 38 -14.78 29.46 19.48
CA LEU A 38 -13.44 29.32 18.89
C LEU A 38 -13.52 29.17 17.38
N SER A 39 -12.45 29.59 16.69
CA SER A 39 -12.29 29.31 15.27
C SER A 39 -12.10 27.81 15.02
N ASN A 40 -12.55 27.32 13.86
CA ASN A 40 -12.35 25.93 13.47
C ASN A 40 -10.87 25.55 13.52
N GLY A 41 -10.53 24.49 14.25
CA GLY A 41 -9.16 24.02 14.41
C GLY A 41 -8.34 24.81 15.43
N ALA A 42 -8.96 25.64 16.27
CA ALA A 42 -8.26 26.36 17.35
C ALA A 42 -7.52 25.40 18.30
N LEU A 43 -8.04 24.19 18.53
CA LEU A 43 -7.37 23.20 19.38
C LEU A 43 -6.26 22.43 18.64
N ASN A 44 -6.00 22.72 17.35
CA ASN A 44 -4.94 22.08 16.55
C ASN A 44 -3.54 22.66 16.73
N TYR A 45 -3.40 23.77 17.46
CA TYR A 45 -2.08 24.30 17.78
C TYR A 45 -1.32 23.35 18.71
N LYS A 46 0.00 23.24 18.50
CA LYS A 46 0.92 22.43 19.31
C LYS A 46 1.15 23.08 20.68
N VAL A 47 0.14 23.02 21.52
CA VAL A 47 0.10 23.53 22.89
C VAL A 47 -0.31 22.36 23.78
N GLU A 48 0.46 22.08 24.82
CA GLU A 48 0.33 20.87 25.64
C GLU A 48 -1.08 20.75 26.25
N GLU A 49 -1.63 21.86 26.72
CA GLU A 49 -2.98 21.94 27.28
C GLU A 49 -4.07 21.62 26.25
N TYR A 50 -3.87 21.95 24.97
CA TYR A 50 -4.84 21.63 23.92
C TYR A 50 -4.75 20.15 23.49
N ILE A 51 -3.56 19.56 23.56
CA ILE A 51 -3.36 18.13 23.30
C ILE A 51 -4.09 17.32 24.36
N GLU A 52 -3.93 17.67 25.64
CA GLU A 52 -4.64 17.01 26.73
C GLU A 52 -6.16 17.13 26.61
N LEU A 53 -6.67 18.31 26.26
CA LEU A 53 -8.11 18.53 26.06
C LEU A 53 -8.66 17.68 24.91
N LYS A 54 -7.92 17.57 23.82
CA LYS A 54 -8.31 16.72 22.69
C LYS A 54 -8.38 15.26 23.07
N ASP A 55 -7.40 14.78 23.82
CA ASP A 55 -7.39 13.39 24.28
C ASP A 55 -8.60 13.11 25.18
N ARG A 56 -9.00 14.07 26.02
CA ARG A 56 -10.24 13.97 26.82
C ARG A 56 -11.48 13.96 25.93
N ILE A 57 -11.59 14.86 24.95
CA ILE A 57 -12.71 14.90 24.00
C ILE A 57 -12.82 13.59 23.20
N ILE A 58 -11.69 13.01 22.78
CA ILE A 58 -11.65 11.73 22.06
C ILE A 58 -12.12 10.59 22.95
N LYS A 59 -11.68 10.52 24.21
CA LYS A 59 -12.15 9.52 25.18
C LYS A 59 -13.66 9.62 25.43
N LEU A 60 -14.18 10.85 25.50
CA LEU A 60 -15.62 11.11 25.69
C LEU A 60 -16.46 10.86 24.43
N LYS A 61 -15.86 10.97 23.24
CA LYS A 61 -16.51 10.65 21.96
C LYS A 61 -16.70 9.13 21.78
N MET A 62 -15.95 8.29 22.49
CA MET A 62 -16.16 6.86 22.43
C MET A 62 -17.51 6.51 23.07
N PRO A 63 -18.46 5.92 22.32
CA PRO A 63 -19.69 5.45 22.93
C PRO A 63 -19.34 4.36 23.95
N ILE A 64 -20.07 4.30 25.07
CA ILE A 64 -19.99 3.21 26.06
C ILE A 64 -20.17 1.83 25.37
N SER A 65 -20.81 1.80 24.20
CA SER A 65 -20.90 0.64 23.28
C SER A 65 -19.55 0.10 22.80
N ASP A 66 -18.52 0.91 22.66
CA ASP A 66 -17.19 0.48 22.17
C ASP A 66 -16.31 -0.07 23.30
N GLN A 67 -16.78 -0.05 24.56
CA GLN A 67 -16.09 -0.65 25.70
C GLN A 67 -16.42 -2.15 25.88
N VAL A 68 -17.42 -2.69 25.17
CA VAL A 68 -17.75 -4.12 25.21
C VAL A 68 -17.95 -4.66 23.78
N PRO A 69 -16.92 -5.30 23.18
CA PRO A 69 -17.04 -5.87 21.84
C PRO A 69 -17.68 -7.26 21.93
N ASN A 70 -19.00 -7.38 22.14
CA ASN A 70 -19.66 -8.70 22.21
C ASN A 70 -21.06 -8.74 21.57
N THR A 71 -21.27 -8.08 20.43
CA THR A 71 -22.41 -8.38 19.55
C THR A 71 -22.03 -9.52 18.60
N SER A 72 -22.83 -10.60 18.55
CA SER A 72 -22.64 -11.77 17.67
C SER A 72 -22.37 -11.38 16.20
N ASP A 73 -22.98 -10.29 15.74
CA ASP A 73 -22.84 -9.77 14.39
C ASP A 73 -21.44 -9.21 14.09
N ASP A 74 -20.74 -8.66 15.09
CA ASP A 74 -19.39 -8.12 14.91
C ASP A 74 -18.36 -9.25 14.80
N ILE A 75 -18.57 -10.34 15.53
CA ILE A 75 -17.77 -11.57 15.41
C ILE A 75 -17.96 -12.18 14.03
N ALA A 76 -19.20 -12.25 13.53
CA ALA A 76 -19.50 -12.75 12.19
C ALA A 76 -18.84 -11.90 11.09
N LYS A 77 -18.89 -10.56 11.21
CA LYS A 77 -18.21 -9.64 10.30
C LYS A 77 -16.69 -9.80 10.31
N ARG A 78 -16.08 -9.97 11.48
CA ARG A 78 -14.63 -10.22 11.61
C ARG A 78 -14.23 -11.53 10.94
N LYS A 79 -14.92 -12.63 11.24
CA LYS A 79 -14.67 -13.94 10.60
C LYS A 79 -14.82 -13.89 9.08
N SER A 80 -15.82 -13.16 8.57
CA SER A 80 -16.01 -12.96 7.13
C SER A 80 -14.85 -12.19 6.48
N LYS A 81 -14.34 -11.15 7.15
CA LYS A 81 -13.16 -10.40 6.69
C LYS A 81 -11.91 -11.28 6.72
N GLU A 82 -11.65 -11.99 7.81
CA GLU A 82 -10.51 -12.90 7.94
C GLU A 82 -10.51 -13.97 6.85
N LYS A 83 -11.68 -14.57 6.56
CA LYS A 83 -11.81 -15.56 5.49
C LYS A 83 -11.50 -14.96 4.11
N LYS A 84 -11.94 -13.74 3.84
CA LYS A 84 -11.62 -13.03 2.59
C LYS A 84 -10.13 -12.74 2.47
N GLU A 85 -9.50 -12.29 3.55
CA GLU A 85 -8.06 -12.04 3.59
C GLU A 85 -7.26 -13.33 3.37
N GLN A 86 -7.69 -14.43 3.97
CA GLN A 86 -7.04 -15.72 3.80
C GLN A 86 -7.17 -16.24 2.38
N ASN A 87 -8.37 -16.21 1.81
CA ASN A 87 -8.57 -16.58 0.40
C ASN A 87 -7.73 -15.73 -0.56
N LEU A 88 -7.60 -14.44 -0.27
CA LEU A 88 -6.79 -13.54 -1.09
C LEU A 88 -5.30 -13.86 -0.97
N LYS A 89 -4.81 -14.16 0.24
CA LYS A 89 -3.43 -14.60 0.46
C LYS A 89 -3.14 -15.92 -0.25
N ASP A 90 -4.05 -16.88 -0.17
CA ASP A 90 -3.87 -18.20 -0.79
C ASP A 90 -3.85 -18.07 -2.32
N LYS A 91 -4.74 -17.26 -2.89
CA LYS A 91 -4.72 -16.94 -4.33
C LYS A 91 -3.37 -16.37 -4.78
N TYR A 92 -2.87 -15.33 -4.10
CA TYR A 92 -1.60 -14.71 -4.47
C TYR A 92 -0.39 -15.60 -4.20
N ARG A 93 -0.47 -16.54 -3.23
CA ARG A 93 0.57 -17.54 -3.02
C ARG A 93 0.63 -18.51 -4.19
N SER A 94 -0.51 -19.01 -4.65
CA SER A 94 -0.60 -19.88 -5.83
C SER A 94 -0.06 -19.18 -7.07
N GLU A 95 -0.54 -17.97 -7.38
CA GLU A 95 -0.07 -17.21 -8.56
C GLU A 95 1.45 -16.95 -8.51
N ARG A 96 1.99 -16.63 -7.32
CA ARG A 96 3.44 -16.45 -7.15
C ARG A 96 4.21 -17.74 -7.40
N ASP A 97 3.72 -18.86 -6.88
CA ASP A 97 4.41 -20.14 -7.01
C ASP A 97 4.38 -20.64 -8.46
N GLU A 98 3.26 -20.46 -9.17
CA GLU A 98 3.14 -20.71 -10.62
C GLU A 98 4.15 -19.87 -11.43
N LEU A 99 4.20 -18.55 -11.19
CA LEU A 99 5.16 -17.67 -11.88
C LEU A 99 6.61 -18.03 -11.57
N LYS A 100 6.88 -18.53 -10.36
CA LYS A 100 8.22 -18.96 -9.97
C LYS A 100 8.63 -20.23 -10.73
N GLU A 101 7.72 -21.18 -10.89
CA GLU A 101 7.96 -22.40 -11.68
C GLU A 101 8.19 -22.06 -13.16
N GLU A 102 7.36 -21.19 -13.74
CA GLU A 102 7.52 -20.72 -15.12
C GLU A 102 8.88 -20.04 -15.33
N ASN A 103 9.28 -19.18 -14.39
CA ASN A 103 10.57 -18.48 -14.48
C ASN A 103 11.76 -19.44 -14.39
N ILE A 104 11.70 -20.46 -13.52
CA ILE A 104 12.74 -21.50 -13.44
C ILE A 104 12.85 -22.24 -14.78
N TYR A 105 11.72 -22.59 -15.39
CA TYR A 105 11.69 -23.27 -16.68
C TYR A 105 12.32 -22.39 -17.79
N LEU A 106 11.89 -21.13 -17.90
CA LEU A 106 12.42 -20.18 -18.88
C LEU A 106 13.91 -19.90 -18.68
N GLU A 107 14.38 -19.84 -17.43
CA GLU A 107 15.79 -19.65 -17.13
C GLU A 107 16.63 -20.87 -17.56
N ALA A 108 16.11 -22.08 -17.38
CA ALA A 108 16.76 -23.30 -17.83
C ALA A 108 16.87 -23.34 -19.37
N GLU A 109 15.76 -23.06 -20.07
CA GLU A 109 15.73 -23.01 -21.55
C GLU A 109 16.68 -21.94 -22.10
N ASN A 110 16.69 -20.75 -21.51
CA ASN A 110 17.62 -19.69 -21.90
C ASN A 110 19.09 -20.11 -21.75
N LYS A 111 19.45 -20.79 -20.65
CA LYS A 111 20.82 -21.29 -20.44
C LYS A 111 21.20 -22.37 -21.45
N GLU A 112 20.26 -23.26 -21.79
CA GLU A 112 20.47 -24.28 -22.82
C GLU A 112 20.70 -23.63 -24.20
N LEU A 113 19.83 -22.70 -24.60
CA LEU A 113 19.98 -21.97 -25.86
C LEU A 113 21.30 -21.20 -25.94
N LEU A 114 21.71 -20.54 -24.85
CA LEU A 114 22.99 -19.84 -24.79
C LEU A 114 24.17 -20.80 -24.99
N PHE A 115 24.12 -21.99 -24.38
CA PHE A 115 25.14 -23.02 -24.56
C PHE A 115 25.18 -23.56 -25.99
N GLN A 116 24.02 -23.81 -26.60
CA GLN A 116 23.93 -24.25 -27.99
C GLN A 116 24.49 -23.18 -28.95
N LEU A 117 24.16 -21.90 -28.72
CA LEU A 117 24.69 -20.79 -29.50
C LEU A 117 26.22 -20.72 -29.41
N PHE A 118 26.77 -20.87 -28.21
CA PHE A 118 28.22 -20.91 -28.00
C PHE A 118 28.88 -22.06 -28.79
N LYS A 119 28.28 -23.25 -28.78
CA LYS A 119 28.78 -24.39 -29.58
C LYS A 119 28.74 -24.13 -31.08
N LEU A 120 27.66 -23.52 -31.58
CA LEU A 120 27.54 -23.14 -32.99
C LEU A 120 28.60 -22.09 -33.37
N GLN A 121 28.86 -21.11 -32.51
CA GLN A 121 29.91 -20.11 -32.74
C GLN A 121 31.29 -20.77 -32.84
N GLN A 122 31.64 -21.67 -31.92
CA GLN A 122 32.89 -22.43 -31.98
C GLN A 122 33.00 -23.25 -33.27
N TYR A 123 31.91 -23.88 -33.70
CA TYR A 123 31.89 -24.67 -34.93
C TYR A 123 32.06 -23.78 -36.18
N ILE A 124 31.43 -22.60 -36.21
CA ILE A 124 31.61 -21.64 -37.30
C ILE A 124 33.06 -21.14 -37.36
N GLU A 125 33.66 -20.81 -36.21
CA GLU A 125 35.07 -20.41 -36.13
C GLU A 125 35.99 -21.52 -36.67
N PHE A 126 35.73 -22.77 -36.27
CA PHE A 126 36.46 -23.93 -36.80
C PHE A 126 36.34 -24.04 -38.32
N LEU A 127 35.13 -23.95 -38.87
CA LEU A 127 34.92 -24.00 -40.33
C LEU A 127 35.56 -22.83 -41.08
N GLN A 128 35.65 -21.65 -40.46
CA GLN A 128 36.33 -20.49 -41.01
C GLN A 128 37.85 -20.68 -41.03
N VAL A 129 38.43 -21.25 -39.97
CA VAL A 129 39.87 -21.52 -39.86
C VAL A 129 40.31 -22.63 -40.82
N ASP A 130 39.50 -23.68 -40.96
CA ASP A 130 39.79 -24.81 -41.87
C ASP A 130 39.51 -24.50 -43.35
N GLY A 131 39.05 -23.27 -43.66
CA GLY A 131 38.89 -22.78 -45.04
C GLY A 131 37.80 -23.50 -45.85
N VAL A 132 36.90 -24.25 -45.19
CA VAL A 132 35.86 -25.05 -45.85
C VAL A 132 34.68 -24.19 -46.33
N ALA A 133 34.48 -23.00 -45.75
CA ALA A 133 33.45 -22.06 -46.20
C ALA A 133 33.84 -20.60 -45.99
N ASP A 134 34.22 -19.93 -47.08
CA ASP A 134 34.43 -18.48 -47.12
C ASP A 134 33.07 -17.77 -47.15
N MET A 135 32.44 -17.59 -45.97
CA MET A 135 31.08 -17.03 -45.83
C MET A 135 30.96 -15.55 -46.24
N LYS A 136 32.07 -14.87 -46.59
CA LYS A 136 32.04 -13.49 -47.10
C LYS A 136 31.61 -13.37 -48.56
N VAL A 137 31.35 -14.47 -49.26
CA VAL A 137 30.93 -14.43 -50.66
C VAL A 137 29.45 -14.82 -50.80
N LEU A 138 28.56 -13.89 -50.45
CA LEU A 138 27.20 -13.89 -51.00
C LEU A 138 27.27 -13.42 -52.46
N ASN A 139 27.57 -14.34 -53.39
CA ASN A 139 27.45 -14.07 -54.82
C ASN A 139 25.98 -14.08 -55.23
N PHE A 140 25.30 -12.94 -55.09
CA PHE A 140 24.00 -12.72 -55.72
C PHE A 140 24.22 -12.55 -57.24
N SER A 141 24.10 -13.65 -57.99
CA SER A 141 24.06 -13.58 -59.45
C SER A 141 22.71 -13.00 -59.91
N LEU A 142 22.66 -11.69 -60.12
CA LEU A 142 21.57 -10.95 -60.76
C LEU A 142 21.47 -11.23 -62.27
N LYS A 143 21.58 -12.49 -62.71
CA LYS A 143 21.23 -12.83 -64.09
C LYS A 143 19.71 -13.00 -64.15
N SER A 144 19.02 -11.91 -64.48
CA SER A 144 17.66 -11.97 -64.98
C SER A 144 17.62 -12.96 -66.14
N LYS A 145 16.71 -13.94 -66.08
CA LYS A 145 16.40 -14.78 -67.25
C LYS A 145 16.03 -13.84 -68.41
N PRO A 146 16.70 -13.92 -69.58
CA PRO A 146 16.18 -13.26 -70.76
C PRO A 146 14.82 -13.89 -71.09
N VAL A 147 13.86 -13.03 -71.37
CA VAL A 147 12.49 -13.35 -71.82
C VAL A 147 12.53 -14.12 -73.12
#